data_AF-A0A3D1HCZ4-F1
#
_entry.id   AF-A0A3D1HCZ4-F1
#
_cell.length_a   1.000
_cell.length_b   1.000
_cell.length_c   1.000
_cell.angle_alpha   90.00
_cell.angle_beta   90.00
_cell.angle_gamma   90.00
#
_symmetry.space_group_name_H-M   'P 1'
#
loop_
_entity.id
_entity.type
_entity.pdbx_description
1 polymer ?
#
loop_
_entity_poly.entity_id
_entity_poly.type
_entity_poly.pdbx_seq_one_letter_code
_entity_poly.pdbx_strand_id
1 'polypeptide(L)'
;MNVNFEMALQYINLGSYEKAEEELRTAISAETEKNNLKTAAEYRCVLGELLANLGKRKKSDEEFLQVVEYCKETNPLPKQLEIAESFLAKPKPAKKSKKS
;
A
#
# COMPACT_ATOMS: atom_id res chain seq x y z
N MET A 1 14.24 -10.51 -6.08
CA MET A 1 13.57 -9.50 -5.24
C MET A 1 13.86 -8.14 -5.86
N ASN A 2 12.92 -7.19 -5.80
CA ASN A 2 13.11 -5.87 -6.43
C ASN A 2 13.97 -4.99 -5.50
N VAL A 3 15.08 -4.43 -5.99
CA VAL A 3 16.03 -3.65 -5.17
C VAL A 3 15.38 -2.44 -4.50
N ASN A 4 14.44 -1.78 -5.19
CA ASN A 4 13.73 -0.64 -4.63
C ASN A 4 12.82 -1.07 -3.47
N PHE A 5 12.20 -2.26 -3.58
CA PHE A 5 11.42 -2.80 -2.46
C PHE A 5 12.30 -3.07 -1.23
N GLU A 6 13.50 -3.64 -1.42
CA GLU A 6 14.44 -3.87 -0.33
C GLU A 6 14.90 -2.55 0.32
N MET A 7 15.22 -1.54 -0.48
CA MET A 7 15.56 -0.20 0.02
C MET A 7 14.39 0.43 0.77
N ALA A 8 13.16 0.26 0.29
CA ALA A 8 11.98 0.75 0.97
C ALA A 8 11.83 0.15 2.37
N LEU A 9 12.02 -1.16 2.52
CA LEU A 9 11.96 -1.84 3.82
C LEU A 9 13.06 -1.31 4.77
N GLN A 10 14.27 -1.07 4.26
CA GLN A 10 15.34 -0.44 5.05
C GLN A 10 14.95 0.97 5.50
N TYR A 11 14.38 1.79 4.62
CA TYR A 11 13.91 3.12 4.98
C TYR A 11 12.76 3.12 5.99
N ILE A 12 11.84 2.15 5.92
CA ILE A 12 10.80 1.97 6.95
C ILE A 12 11.43 1.72 8.31
N ASN A 13 12.42 0.82 8.40
CA ASN A 13 13.13 0.52 9.65
C ASN A 13 13.90 1.73 10.20
N LEU A 14 14.39 2.60 9.33
CA LEU A 14 15.08 3.83 9.69
C LEU A 14 14.14 5.02 9.96
N GLY A 15 12.82 4.84 9.84
CA GLY A 15 11.84 5.92 9.97
C GLY A 15 11.86 6.94 8.82
N SER A 16 12.58 6.65 7.74
CA SER A 16 12.69 7.51 6.55
C SER A 16 11.51 7.30 5.59
N TYR A 17 10.29 7.57 6.08
CA TYR A 17 9.07 7.14 5.42
C TYR A 17 8.79 7.78 4.04
N GLU A 18 9.29 8.99 3.78
CA GLU A 18 9.17 9.63 2.46
C GLU A 18 9.97 8.86 1.40
N LYS A 19 11.20 8.47 1.75
CA LYS A 19 12.05 7.64 0.88
C LYS A 19 11.45 6.24 0.71
N ALA A 20 10.91 5.67 1.77
CA ALA A 20 10.21 4.39 1.67
C ALA A 20 9.01 4.45 0.71
N GLU A 21 8.20 5.52 0.76
CA GLU A 21 7.08 5.72 -0.16
C GLU A 21 7.57 5.82 -1.62
N GLU A 22 8.63 6.58 -1.88
CA GLU A 22 9.23 6.71 -3.21
C GLU A 22 9.72 5.37 -3.76
N GLU A 23 10.50 4.64 -2.97
CA GLU A 23 11.05 3.35 -3.37
C GLU A 23 9.97 2.28 -3.59
N LEU A 24 8.90 2.27 -2.78
CA LEU A 24 7.74 1.40 -3.00
C LEU A 24 7.06 1.72 -4.33
N ARG A 25 6.85 2.99 -4.66
CA ARG A 25 6.24 3.39 -5.93
C ARG A 25 7.08 2.97 -7.12
N THR A 26 8.40 3.15 -7.03
CA THR A 26 9.34 2.70 -8.06
C THR A 26 9.30 1.18 -8.23
N ALA A 27 9.29 0.42 -7.13
CA ALA A 27 9.18 -1.04 -7.16
C ALA A 27 7.86 -1.50 -7.81
N ILE A 28 6.73 -0.90 -7.43
CA ILE A 28 5.40 -1.21 -7.98
C ILE A 28 5.35 -0.93 -9.49
N SER A 29 5.88 0.21 -9.94
CA SER A 29 5.94 0.55 -11.37
C SER A 29 6.74 -0.50 -12.15
N ALA A 30 7.93 -0.84 -11.66
CA ALA A 30 8.80 -1.80 -12.31
C ALA A 30 8.21 -3.22 -12.41
N GLU A 31 7.49 -3.69 -11.38
CA GLU A 31 6.80 -4.99 -11.45
C GLU A 31 5.58 -4.94 -12.36
N THR A 32 4.85 -3.82 -12.39
CA THR A 32 3.70 -3.62 -13.29
C THR A 32 4.14 -3.62 -14.75
N GLU A 33 5.23 -2.92 -15.09
CA GLU A 33 5.82 -2.89 -16.43
C GLU A 33 6.28 -4.27 -16.92
N LYS A 34 6.71 -5.13 -15.99
CA LYS A 34 7.06 -6.54 -16.26
C LYS A 34 5.86 -7.48 -16.31
N ASN A 35 4.64 -6.95 -16.16
CA ASN A 35 3.41 -7.72 -16.02
C ASN A 35 3.42 -8.70 -14.82
N ASN A 36 4.25 -8.44 -13.80
CA ASN A 36 4.29 -9.20 -12.56
C ASN A 36 3.29 -8.63 -11.55
N LEU A 37 2.01 -8.70 -11.91
CA LEU A 37 0.91 -8.04 -11.19
C LEU A 37 0.73 -8.60 -9.76
N LYS A 38 1.09 -9.87 -9.54
CA LYS A 38 1.08 -10.48 -8.20
C LYS A 38 2.03 -9.75 -7.26
N THR A 39 3.30 -9.63 -7.66
CA THR A 39 4.31 -8.95 -6.83
C THR A 39 4.01 -7.46 -6.70
N ALA A 40 3.48 -6.82 -7.75
CA ALA A 40 3.02 -5.44 -7.66
C ALA A 40 1.91 -5.28 -6.59
N ALA A 41 0.94 -6.19 -6.53
CA ALA A 41 -0.12 -6.17 -5.51
C ALA A 41 0.43 -6.42 -4.09
N GLU A 42 1.40 -7.32 -3.93
CA GLU A 42 2.09 -7.53 -2.64
C GLU A 42 2.76 -6.22 -2.15
N TYR A 43 3.46 -5.52 -3.05
CA TYR A 43 4.11 -4.25 -2.71
C TYR A 43 3.11 -3.12 -2.46
N ARG A 44 1.98 -3.08 -3.19
CA ARG A 44 0.88 -2.13 -2.92
C ARG A 44 0.28 -2.31 -1.53
N CYS A 45 0.16 -3.54 -1.03
CA CYS A 45 -0.29 -3.79 0.33
C CYS A 45 0.63 -3.11 1.36
N VAL A 46 1.95 -3.27 1.20
CA VAL A 46 2.96 -2.63 2.07
C VAL A 46 2.88 -1.10 1.99
N LEU A 47 2.71 -0.55 0.78
CA LEU A 47 2.52 0.89 0.59
C LEU A 47 1.23 1.39 1.25
N GLY A 48 0.14 0.65 1.12
CA GLY A 48 -1.14 0.94 1.77
C GLY A 48 -1.01 1.03 3.29
N GLU A 49 -0.32 0.07 3.91
CA GLU A 49 -0.05 0.05 5.36
C GLU A 49 0.83 1.23 5.80
N LEU A 50 1.91 1.51 5.06
CA LEU A 50 2.78 2.66 5.34
C LEU A 50 1.99 3.97 5.28
N LEU A 51 1.20 4.19 4.23
CA LEU A 51 0.38 5.39 4.07
C LEU A 51 -0.67 5.51 5.18
N ALA A 52 -1.26 4.40 5.64
CA ALA A 52 -2.19 4.40 6.76
C ALA A 52 -1.50 4.85 8.06
N ASN A 53 -0.30 4.33 8.34
CA ASN A 53 0.48 4.68 9.53
C ASN A 53 0.90 6.16 9.53
N LEU A 54 1.13 6.73 8.34
CA LEU A 54 1.39 8.17 8.16
C LEU A 54 0.14 9.05 8.21
N GLY A 55 -1.06 8.48 8.42
CA GLY A 55 -2.33 9.20 8.39
C GLY A 55 -2.78 9.64 6.99
N LYS A 56 -2.10 9.21 5.92
CA LYS A 56 -2.44 9.49 4.51
C LYS A 56 -3.57 8.60 4.01
N ARG A 57 -4.71 8.61 4.72
CA ARG A 57 -5.84 7.68 4.54
C ARG A 57 -6.35 7.56 3.11
N LYS A 58 -6.57 8.68 2.41
CA LYS A 58 -7.08 8.64 1.02
C LYS A 58 -6.14 7.85 0.09
N LYS A 59 -4.82 8.08 0.20
CA LYS A 59 -3.83 7.37 -0.62
C LYS A 59 -3.72 5.90 -0.20
N SER A 60 -3.82 5.61 1.10
CA SER A 60 -3.86 4.24 1.61
C SER A 60 -5.04 3.46 1.05
N ASP A 61 -6.24 4.05 1.06
CA ASP A 61 -7.45 3.44 0.48
C ASP A 61 -7.28 3.19 -1.03
N GLU A 62 -6.68 4.12 -1.77
CA GLU A 62 -6.38 3.96 -3.20
C GLU A 62 -5.49 2.73 -3.46
N GLU A 63 -4.44 2.51 -2.67
CA GLU A 63 -3.57 1.33 -2.80
C GLU A 63 -4.29 0.02 -2.41
N PHE A 64 -5.09 0.03 -1.34
CA PHE A 64 -5.83 -1.16 -0.92
C PHE A 64 -6.95 -1.53 -1.90
N LEU A 65 -7.60 -0.57 -2.55
CA LEU A 65 -8.57 -0.83 -3.62
C LEU A 65 -7.94 -1.56 -4.80
N GLN A 66 -6.70 -1.20 -5.17
CA GLN A 66 -5.94 -1.90 -6.21
C GLN A 66 -5.60 -3.35 -5.81
N VAL A 67 -5.28 -3.60 -4.54
CA VAL A 67 -5.07 -4.97 -4.01
C VAL A 67 -6.35 -5.80 -4.09
N VAL A 68 -7.49 -5.22 -3.65
CA VAL A 68 -8.80 -5.88 -3.74
C VAL A 68 -9.16 -6.18 -5.19
N GLU A 69 -8.98 -5.21 -6.08
CA GLU A 69 -9.27 -5.38 -7.52
C GLU A 69 -8.48 -6.53 -8.14
N TYR A 70 -7.18 -6.62 -7.82
CA TYR A 70 -6.34 -7.75 -8.24
C TYR A 70 -6.85 -9.11 -7.72
N CYS A 71 -7.48 -9.16 -6.54
CA CYS A 71 -7.91 -10.40 -5.91
C CYS A 71 -9.31 -10.89 -6.31
N LYS A 72 -10.11 -10.09 -7.04
CA LYS A 72 -11.56 -10.35 -7.27
C LYS A 72 -11.89 -11.69 -7.93
N GLU A 73 -11.03 -12.23 -8.79
CA GLU A 73 -11.37 -13.42 -9.59
C GLU A 73 -10.84 -14.73 -9.00
N THR A 74 -9.63 -14.72 -8.44
CA THR A 74 -8.93 -15.95 -8.04
C THR A 74 -8.37 -15.91 -6.62
N ASN A 75 -8.53 -14.78 -5.92
CA ASN A 75 -7.94 -14.49 -4.60
C ASN A 75 -6.53 -15.11 -4.38
N PRO A 76 -5.54 -14.76 -5.21
CA PRO A 76 -4.21 -15.35 -5.13
C PRO A 76 -3.42 -14.88 -3.89
N LEU A 77 -3.91 -13.85 -3.18
CA LEU A 77 -3.26 -13.20 -2.05
C LEU A 77 -4.24 -13.04 -0.86
N PRO A 78 -4.71 -14.14 -0.24
CA PRO A 78 -5.77 -14.08 0.77
C PRO A 78 -5.42 -13.23 1.99
N LYS A 79 -4.14 -13.21 2.40
CA LYS A 79 -3.67 -12.38 3.51
C LYS A 79 -3.74 -10.89 3.19
N GLN A 80 -3.25 -10.50 2.00
CA GLN A 80 -3.27 -9.12 1.56
C GLN A 80 -4.69 -8.63 1.30
N LEU A 81 -5.57 -9.50 0.82
CA LEU A 81 -7.00 -9.20 0.69
C LEU A 81 -7.62 -8.89 2.06
N GLU A 82 -7.41 -9.75 3.06
CA GLU A 82 -7.91 -9.54 4.43
C GLU A 82 -7.40 -8.21 5.00
N ILE A 83 -6.10 -7.92 4.84
CA ILE A 83 -5.50 -6.66 5.27
C ILE A 83 -6.20 -5.49 4.57
N ALA A 84 -6.30 -5.51 3.24
CA ALA A 84 -6.89 -4.44 2.45
C ALA A 84 -8.35 -4.17 2.85
N GLU A 85 -9.17 -5.21 2.96
CA GLU A 85 -10.56 -5.11 3.40
C GLU A 85 -10.67 -4.55 4.82
N SER A 86 -9.79 -4.97 5.74
CA SER A 86 -9.76 -4.45 7.11
C SER A 86 -9.48 -2.94 7.17
N PHE A 87 -8.64 -2.41 6.27
CA PHE A 87 -8.34 -0.98 6.23
C PHE A 87 -9.48 -0.18 5.59
N LEU A 88 -10.10 -0.71 4.54
CA LEU A 88 -11.22 -0.09 3.83
C LEU A 88 -12.51 -0.09 4.66
N ALA A 89 -12.71 -1.08 5.53
CA ALA A 89 -13.86 -1.17 6.42
C ALA A 89 -13.81 -0.18 7.61
N LYS A 90 -12.63 0.38 7.95
CA LYS A 90 -12.50 1.29 9.09
C LYS A 90 -13.27 2.59 8.84
N PRO A 91 -14.16 3.01 9.76
CA PRO A 91 -14.91 4.25 9.58
C PRO A 91 -13.94 5.43 9.42
N LYS A 92 -14.20 6.26 8.40
CA LYS A 92 -13.44 7.50 8.16
C LYS A 92 -13.48 8.32 9.46
N PRO A 93 -12.33 8.73 10.04
CA PRO A 93 -12.37 9.62 11.18
C PRO A 93 -13.18 10.86 10.78
N ALA A 94 -14.21 11.18 11.56
CA ALA A 94 -15.00 12.38 11.36
C ALA A 94 -14.01 13.54 11.20
N LYS A 95 -14.09 14.26 10.06
CA LYS A 95 -13.30 15.49 9.87
C LYS A 95 -13.52 16.32 11.13
N LYS A 96 -12.49 16.49 11.96
CA LYS A 96 -12.54 17.46 13.05
C LYS A 96 -12.73 18.81 12.36
N SER A 97 -13.98 19.27 12.30
CA SER A 97 -14.31 20.63 11.93
C SER A 97 -13.55 21.53 12.88
N LYS A 98 -12.49 22.16 12.40
CA LYS A 98 -11.96 23.36 13.04
C LYS A 98 -13.10 24.38 13.00
N LYS A 99 -13.84 24.49 14.11
CA LYS A 99 -14.59 25.69 14.41
C LYS A 99 -13.54 26.77 14.69
N SER A 100 -13.32 27.65 13.71
CA SER A 100 -12.84 29.01 13.95
C SER A 100 -14.04 29.91 14.16
#